data_AF-A0A183SB78-F1
#
_entry.id   AF-A0A183SB78-F1
#
_cell.length_a   1.000
_cell.length_b   1.000
_cell.length_c   1.000
_cell.angle_alpha   90.00
_cell.angle_beta   90.00
_cell.angle_gamma   90.00
#
_symmetry.space_group_name_H-M   'P 1'
#
loop_
_entity.id
_entity.type
_entity.pdbx_description
1 polymer ?
#
loop_
_entity_poly.entity_id
_entity_poly.type
_entity_poly.pdbx_seq_one_letter_code
_entity_poly.pdbx_strand_id
1 'polypeptide(L)'
;LDTIDVSNLNRQFLFRKEHVGKSKAEVAGKSIKCFRDDVNLKAYHASIFSLQFGPEFFEEFDIVFNALDNQAARRHVNRMCVNIGKAVIESGTSGYLGQVEPLLFKSAKSVNGRASNALAGRASCFECQPVENDRRSYPTCTIRNTPSEPIHCVVWAKFLFNQLFGIPDIEDEDISPDMEDPENTASQIDSVNLEKQVKPNSSNLPLWERVKLDKLASQSIEEALAWRLFHTDVLTLTSMRSLWENRPERKQPDPLDHETLAAALTDPGLDCVSSDTTEGAKLRDQRKLNLIGWLSVFIASCRALRKRTGFSNDQPSSAYSAISWDKVCHITQFFLIMLSRSLMQYSYFYLQELSIS
;
A
#
# COMPACT_ATOMS: atom_id res chain seq x y z
N LEU A 1 -15.25 -6.92 0.99
CA LEU A 1 -15.78 -8.15 0.35
C LEU A 1 -15.23 -8.22 -1.06
N ASP A 2 -14.98 -9.41 -1.58
CA ASP A 2 -13.95 -9.64 -2.59
C ASP A 2 -14.50 -10.33 -3.86
N THR A 3 -14.05 -9.84 -5.01
CA THR A 3 -14.40 -10.34 -6.34
C THR A 3 -13.25 -11.14 -6.93
N ILE A 4 -13.55 -12.03 -7.87
CA ILE A 4 -12.54 -12.86 -8.52
C ILE A 4 -11.60 -11.99 -9.35
N ASP A 5 -10.30 -12.15 -9.13
CA ASP A 5 -9.25 -11.51 -9.92
C ASP A 5 -8.45 -12.54 -10.74
N VAL A 6 -7.82 -12.10 -11.83
CA VAL A 6 -6.98 -12.95 -12.68
C VAL A 6 -5.84 -13.60 -11.89
N SER A 7 -5.23 -12.88 -10.95
CA SER A 7 -4.15 -13.38 -10.09
C SER A 7 -4.59 -14.51 -9.15
N ASN A 8 -5.89 -14.76 -9.00
CA ASN A 8 -6.43 -15.82 -8.17
C ASN A 8 -6.48 -17.18 -8.88
N LEU A 9 -6.52 -17.17 -10.22
CA LEU A 9 -6.82 -18.35 -11.04
C LEU A 9 -5.76 -19.45 -10.96
N ASN A 10 -4.55 -19.14 -10.52
CA ASN A 10 -3.47 -20.12 -10.37
C ASN A 10 -3.63 -21.04 -9.14
N ARG A 11 -4.49 -20.69 -8.17
CA ARG A 11 -4.65 -21.44 -6.91
C ARG A 11 -6.08 -21.58 -6.42
N GLN A 12 -7.03 -20.82 -6.98
CA GLN A 12 -8.45 -20.87 -6.64
C GLN A 12 -9.22 -21.57 -7.76
N PHE A 13 -9.07 -22.89 -7.83
CA PHE A 13 -9.48 -23.73 -8.97
C PHE A 13 -10.99 -23.77 -9.25
N LEU A 14 -11.84 -23.27 -8.34
CA LEU A 14 -13.28 -23.12 -8.57
C LEU A 14 -13.63 -21.99 -9.56
N PHE A 15 -12.66 -21.15 -9.89
CA PHE A 15 -12.86 -19.97 -10.73
C PHE A 15 -12.28 -20.15 -12.14
N ARG A 16 -12.80 -19.37 -13.09
CA ARG A 16 -12.41 -19.36 -14.51
C ARG A 16 -12.23 -17.92 -14.95
N LYS A 17 -11.58 -17.71 -16.10
CA LYS A 17 -11.32 -16.36 -16.64
C LYS A 17 -12.61 -15.56 -16.87
N GLU A 18 -13.69 -16.21 -17.27
CA GLU A 18 -15.03 -15.61 -17.43
C GLU A 18 -15.74 -15.23 -16.11
N HIS A 19 -15.17 -15.63 -14.98
CA HIS A 19 -15.69 -15.30 -13.66
C HIS A 19 -15.03 -14.05 -13.06
N VAL A 20 -14.00 -13.48 -13.70
CA VAL A 20 -13.30 -12.28 -13.21
C VAL A 20 -14.31 -11.12 -13.02
N GLY A 21 -14.21 -10.44 -11.88
CA GLY A 21 -15.12 -9.38 -11.46
C GLY A 21 -16.40 -9.86 -10.76
N LYS A 22 -16.71 -11.17 -10.75
CA LYS A 22 -17.87 -11.73 -10.03
C LYS A 22 -17.52 -12.06 -8.57
N SER A 23 -18.56 -12.20 -7.74
CA SER A 23 -18.41 -12.61 -6.33
C SER A 23 -17.74 -13.98 -6.20
N LYS A 24 -16.69 -14.07 -5.38
CA LYS A 24 -16.03 -15.35 -5.06
C LYS A 24 -17.00 -16.35 -4.44
N ALA A 25 -17.81 -15.92 -3.48
CA ALA A 25 -18.72 -16.78 -2.74
C ALA A 25 -19.81 -17.37 -3.64
N GLU A 26 -20.45 -16.52 -4.46
CA GLU A 26 -21.54 -16.96 -5.35
C GLU A 26 -21.04 -17.89 -6.45
N VAL A 27 -19.91 -17.56 -7.08
CA VAL A 27 -19.33 -18.42 -8.13
C VAL A 27 -18.85 -19.74 -7.53
N ALA A 28 -18.21 -19.74 -6.35
CA ALA A 28 -17.80 -20.97 -5.69
C ALA A 28 -19.01 -21.88 -5.41
N GLY A 29 -20.10 -21.32 -4.88
CA GLY A 29 -21.34 -22.06 -4.64
C GLY A 29 -21.93 -22.69 -5.91
N LYS A 30 -21.99 -21.91 -7.02
CA LYS A 30 -22.43 -22.41 -8.32
C LYS A 30 -21.52 -23.50 -8.87
N SER A 31 -20.20 -23.29 -8.82
CA SER A 31 -19.22 -24.27 -9.29
C SER A 31 -19.33 -25.60 -8.53
N ILE A 32 -19.51 -25.56 -7.20
CA ILE A 32 -19.69 -26.77 -6.38
C ILE A 32 -20.98 -27.49 -6.73
N LYS A 33 -22.09 -26.75 -6.88
CA LYS A 33 -23.39 -27.33 -7.26
C LYS A 33 -23.32 -28.08 -8.58
N CYS A 34 -22.56 -27.60 -9.56
CA CYS A 34 -22.40 -28.30 -10.85
C CYS A 34 -21.87 -29.74 -10.74
N PHE A 35 -21.15 -30.10 -9.67
CA PHE A 35 -20.62 -31.46 -9.48
C PHE A 35 -21.10 -32.15 -8.18
N ARG A 36 -21.79 -31.43 -7.28
CA ARG A 36 -22.44 -31.96 -6.07
C ARG A 36 -23.76 -31.25 -5.84
N ASP A 37 -24.85 -31.82 -6.32
CA ASP A 37 -26.19 -31.27 -6.10
C ASP A 37 -26.75 -31.53 -4.70
N ASP A 38 -26.23 -32.55 -4.02
CA ASP A 38 -26.67 -33.02 -2.69
C ASP A 38 -26.21 -32.13 -1.52
N VAL A 39 -25.27 -31.19 -1.75
CA VAL A 39 -24.81 -30.27 -0.71
C VAL A 39 -25.69 -29.03 -0.60
N ASN A 40 -26.05 -28.61 0.61
CA ASN A 40 -26.74 -27.33 0.81
C ASN A 40 -25.72 -26.20 1.01
N LEU A 41 -25.76 -25.18 0.15
CA LEU A 41 -24.80 -24.08 0.17
C LEU A 41 -25.54 -22.74 0.21
N LYS A 42 -25.14 -21.89 1.16
CA LYS A 42 -25.60 -20.50 1.24
C LYS A 42 -24.40 -19.58 1.08
N ALA A 43 -24.31 -18.92 -0.07
CA ALA A 43 -23.23 -17.98 -0.37
C ALA A 43 -23.58 -16.58 0.15
N TYR A 44 -22.64 -15.96 0.85
CA TYR A 44 -22.75 -14.57 1.27
C TYR A 44 -21.61 -13.75 0.66
N HIS A 45 -21.96 -12.76 -0.16
CA HIS A 45 -20.99 -11.78 -0.64
C HIS A 45 -20.98 -10.58 0.32
N ALA A 46 -20.39 -10.76 1.50
CA ALA A 46 -20.38 -9.76 2.55
C ALA A 46 -19.09 -9.83 3.39
N SER A 47 -18.79 -8.75 4.11
CA SER A 47 -17.73 -8.74 5.11
C SER A 47 -18.19 -9.47 6.37
N ILE A 48 -17.34 -10.28 7.00
CA ILE A 48 -17.67 -10.94 8.27
C ILE A 48 -17.93 -9.94 9.40
N PHE A 49 -17.43 -8.70 9.26
CA PHE A 49 -17.70 -7.59 10.17
C PHE A 49 -19.11 -6.98 10.03
N SER A 50 -19.90 -7.43 9.04
CA SER A 50 -21.27 -6.95 8.85
C SER A 50 -22.15 -7.33 10.03
N LEU A 51 -23.06 -6.44 10.44
CA LEU A 51 -23.98 -6.65 11.56
C LEU A 51 -24.87 -7.89 11.41
N GLN A 52 -25.07 -8.38 10.19
CA GLN A 52 -25.81 -9.62 9.94
C GLN A 52 -25.11 -10.88 10.46
N PHE A 53 -23.80 -10.82 10.74
CA PHE A 53 -23.00 -11.95 11.22
C PHE A 53 -22.71 -11.79 12.72
N GLY A 54 -23.76 -11.58 13.50
CA GLY A 54 -23.70 -11.55 14.96
C GLY A 54 -23.54 -12.95 15.58
N PRO A 55 -23.45 -13.04 16.92
CA PRO A 55 -23.37 -14.32 17.64
C PRO A 55 -24.44 -15.33 17.22
N GLU A 56 -25.67 -14.88 16.97
CA GLU A 56 -26.81 -15.71 16.57
C GLU A 56 -26.55 -16.45 15.27
N PHE A 57 -25.92 -15.78 14.29
CA PHE A 57 -25.53 -16.41 13.03
C PHE A 57 -24.52 -17.54 13.28
N PHE A 58 -23.52 -17.30 14.14
CA PHE A 58 -22.53 -18.32 14.46
C PHE A 58 -23.11 -19.47 15.30
N GLU A 59 -24.21 -19.27 16.02
CA GLU A 59 -24.89 -20.34 16.77
C GLU A 59 -25.46 -21.43 15.86
N GLU A 60 -25.79 -21.11 14.61
CA GLU A 60 -26.35 -22.04 13.61
C GLU A 60 -25.36 -23.11 13.13
N PHE A 61 -24.04 -22.93 13.36
CA PHE A 61 -23.01 -23.83 12.85
C PHE A 61 -22.45 -24.76 13.94
N ASP A 62 -22.08 -25.99 13.55
CA ASP A 62 -21.36 -26.91 14.44
C ASP A 62 -19.87 -26.54 14.56
N ILE A 63 -19.25 -26.19 13.44
CA ILE A 63 -17.83 -25.89 13.30
C ILE A 63 -17.65 -24.73 12.32
N VAL A 64 -16.71 -23.83 12.62
CA VAL A 64 -16.32 -22.73 11.75
C VAL A 64 -14.94 -23.01 11.17
N PHE A 65 -14.75 -22.81 9.87
CA PHE A 65 -13.45 -22.94 9.19
C PHE A 65 -12.97 -21.56 8.73
N ASN A 66 -11.79 -21.15 9.17
CA ASN A 66 -11.16 -19.94 8.66
C ASN A 66 -10.37 -20.24 7.39
N ALA A 67 -10.64 -19.46 6.35
CA ALA A 67 -9.89 -19.37 5.10
C ALA A 67 -9.56 -17.89 4.80
N LEU A 68 -9.08 -17.20 5.84
CA LEU A 68 -8.87 -15.74 5.86
C LEU A 68 -7.41 -15.38 5.61
N ASP A 69 -7.17 -14.19 5.06
CA ASP A 69 -5.83 -13.69 4.70
C ASP A 69 -5.35 -12.51 5.57
N ASN A 70 -6.16 -12.06 6.52
CA ASN A 70 -5.85 -10.89 7.36
C ASN A 70 -6.14 -11.16 8.84
N GLN A 71 -5.27 -10.64 9.70
CA GLN A 71 -5.34 -10.87 11.15
C GLN A 71 -6.60 -10.27 11.79
N ALA A 72 -7.09 -9.12 11.29
CA ALA A 72 -8.26 -8.45 11.87
C ALA A 72 -9.51 -9.34 11.77
N ALA A 73 -9.77 -9.94 10.60
CA ALA A 73 -10.88 -10.86 10.41
C ALA A 73 -10.72 -12.13 11.23
N ARG A 74 -9.50 -12.70 11.31
CA ARG A 74 -9.22 -13.87 12.17
C ARG A 74 -9.54 -13.59 13.64
N ARG A 75 -9.09 -12.45 14.17
CA ARG A 75 -9.41 -12.00 15.55
C ARG A 75 -10.91 -11.78 15.75
N HIS A 76 -11.60 -11.21 14.76
CA HIS A 76 -13.04 -11.01 14.84
C HIS A 76 -13.80 -12.34 14.95
N VAL A 77 -13.52 -13.30 14.05
CA VAL A 77 -14.13 -14.64 14.09
C VAL A 77 -13.76 -15.37 15.38
N ASN A 78 -12.51 -15.27 15.83
CA ASN A 78 -12.05 -15.82 17.11
C ASN A 78 -12.91 -15.30 18.27
N ARG A 79 -13.06 -13.98 18.42
CA ARG A 79 -13.86 -13.38 19.50
C ARG A 79 -15.32 -13.78 19.43
N MET A 80 -15.91 -13.82 18.23
CA MET A 80 -17.29 -14.29 18.05
C MET A 80 -17.44 -15.72 18.55
N CYS A 81 -16.58 -16.63 18.09
CA CYS A 81 -16.67 -18.06 18.42
C CYS A 81 -16.30 -18.36 19.88
N VAL A 82 -15.33 -17.64 20.46
CA VAL A 82 -14.98 -17.73 21.90
C VAL A 82 -16.20 -17.38 22.76
N ASN A 83 -16.92 -16.30 22.42
CA ASN A 83 -18.05 -15.80 23.19
C ASN A 83 -19.18 -16.84 23.31
N ILE A 84 -19.46 -17.58 22.24
CA ILE A 84 -20.53 -18.59 22.19
C ILE A 84 -20.04 -20.03 22.35
N GLY A 85 -18.72 -20.23 22.46
CA GLY A 85 -18.08 -21.53 22.62
C GLY A 85 -18.11 -22.42 21.37
N LYS A 86 -18.03 -21.85 20.16
CA LYS A 86 -18.01 -22.59 18.89
C LYS A 86 -16.60 -23.00 18.48
N ALA A 87 -16.45 -24.24 18.02
CA ALA A 87 -15.17 -24.73 17.53
C ALA A 87 -14.75 -24.02 16.24
N VAL A 88 -13.48 -23.66 16.14
CA VAL A 88 -12.89 -23.04 14.94
C VAL A 88 -11.70 -23.87 14.48
N ILE A 89 -11.62 -24.13 13.18
CA ILE A 89 -10.40 -24.63 12.54
C ILE A 89 -9.72 -23.43 11.88
N GLU A 90 -8.62 -22.98 12.48
CA GLU A 90 -7.78 -21.92 11.92
C GLU A 90 -6.75 -22.51 10.96
N SER A 91 -6.43 -21.78 9.89
CA SER A 91 -5.42 -22.20 8.93
C SER A 91 -4.75 -21.01 8.25
N GLY A 92 -3.49 -21.20 7.88
CA GLY A 92 -2.69 -20.20 7.16
C GLY A 92 -1.74 -20.86 6.18
N THR A 93 -1.42 -20.15 5.11
CA THR A 93 -0.42 -20.57 4.11
C THR A 93 0.44 -19.38 3.71
N SER A 94 1.72 -19.64 3.43
CA SER A 94 2.67 -18.67 2.86
C SER A 94 3.74 -19.41 2.07
N GLY A 95 3.75 -19.26 0.74
CA GLY A 95 4.65 -20.02 -0.12
C GLY A 95 4.44 -21.54 0.04
N TYR A 96 5.48 -22.25 0.46
CA TYR A 96 5.46 -23.70 0.73
C TYR A 96 5.11 -24.05 2.19
N LEU A 97 4.95 -23.04 3.05
CA LEU A 97 4.65 -23.23 4.47
C LEU A 97 3.15 -23.11 4.71
N GLY A 98 2.66 -23.85 5.70
CA GLY A 98 1.30 -23.72 6.18
C GLY A 98 1.11 -24.39 7.53
N GLN A 99 0.01 -24.03 8.19
CA GLN A 99 -0.37 -24.55 9.50
C GLN A 99 -1.88 -24.70 9.60
N VAL A 100 -2.31 -25.61 10.48
CA VAL A 100 -3.71 -25.80 10.86
C VAL A 100 -3.76 -25.91 12.39
N GLU A 101 -4.65 -25.15 13.01
CA GLU A 101 -4.81 -25.13 14.46
C GLU A 101 -6.30 -25.29 14.83
N PRO A 102 -6.68 -26.38 15.51
CA PRO A 102 -8.03 -26.53 16.06
C PRO A 102 -8.17 -25.72 17.36
N LEU A 103 -9.08 -24.75 17.36
CA LEU A 103 -9.40 -23.90 18.51
C LEU A 103 -10.72 -24.38 19.13
N LEU A 104 -10.64 -24.88 20.38
CA LEU A 104 -11.78 -25.47 21.09
C LEU A 104 -12.07 -24.69 22.36
N PHE A 105 -13.24 -24.07 22.42
CA PHE A 105 -13.63 -23.20 23.54
C PHE A 105 -14.58 -23.88 24.52
N LYS A 106 -14.70 -23.33 25.73
CA LYS A 106 -15.74 -23.73 26.68
C LYS A 106 -17.04 -23.00 26.28
N SER A 107 -18.15 -23.73 26.17
CA SER A 107 -19.45 -23.09 26.00
C SER A 107 -19.86 -22.36 27.27
N ALA A 108 -20.26 -21.10 27.14
CA ALA A 108 -20.84 -20.31 28.24
C ALA A 108 -22.19 -20.90 28.72
N LYS A 109 -22.89 -21.68 27.89
CA LYS A 109 -24.16 -22.36 28.19
C LYS A 109 -23.96 -23.65 29.00
N SER A 110 -23.15 -23.61 30.06
CA SER A 110 -23.17 -24.63 31.11
C SER A 110 -24.45 -24.47 31.94
N VAL A 111 -25.58 -24.86 31.36
CA VAL A 111 -26.87 -24.94 32.04
C VAL A 111 -26.74 -25.96 33.18
N ASN A 112 -27.04 -25.52 34.41
CA ASN A 112 -27.17 -26.32 35.65
C ASN A 112 -25.90 -26.71 36.42
N GLY A 113 -24.83 -25.90 36.42
CA GLY A 113 -23.78 -25.96 37.46
C GLY A 113 -22.99 -27.28 37.55
N ARG A 114 -23.25 -28.25 36.68
CA ARG A 114 -22.41 -29.42 36.48
C ARG A 114 -21.54 -29.11 35.27
N ALA A 115 -20.33 -28.64 35.55
CA ALA A 115 -19.26 -28.72 34.59
C ALA A 115 -19.22 -30.15 34.05
N SER A 116 -19.56 -30.34 32.78
CA SER A 116 -19.24 -31.61 32.12
C SER A 116 -17.72 -31.70 32.13
N ASN A 117 -17.21 -32.54 33.03
CA ASN A 117 -15.80 -32.89 33.18
C ASN A 117 -15.25 -33.66 31.96
N ALA A 118 -15.81 -33.46 30.75
CA ALA A 118 -15.46 -34.22 29.56
C ALA A 118 -14.31 -33.63 28.73
N LEU A 119 -13.83 -32.41 29.02
CA LEU A 119 -12.61 -31.87 28.40
C LEU A 119 -11.88 -30.90 29.34
N ALA A 120 -11.25 -31.46 30.37
CA ALA A 120 -10.11 -30.83 31.02
C ALA A 120 -8.91 -30.95 30.07
N GLY A 121 -8.52 -29.84 29.41
CA GLY A 121 -7.40 -29.79 28.44
C GLY A 121 -7.71 -29.10 27.09
N ARG A 122 -8.46 -28.00 27.08
CA ARG A 122 -8.86 -27.31 25.83
C ARG A 122 -7.75 -26.37 25.30
N ALA A 123 -7.65 -26.28 23.98
CA ALA A 123 -6.68 -25.47 23.23
C ALA A 123 -6.84 -23.96 23.48
N SER A 124 -5.74 -23.21 23.35
CA SER A 124 -5.71 -21.76 23.37
C SER A 124 -6.57 -21.15 22.26
N CYS A 125 -7.05 -19.92 22.44
CA CYS A 125 -7.67 -19.16 21.35
C CYS A 125 -6.59 -18.50 20.47
N PHE A 126 -6.99 -18.02 19.29
CA PHE A 126 -6.08 -17.38 18.33
C PHE A 126 -5.32 -16.17 18.91
N GLU A 127 -5.87 -15.51 19.93
CA GLU A 127 -5.28 -14.33 20.58
C GLU A 127 -4.57 -14.65 21.91
N CYS A 128 -4.52 -15.92 22.35
CA CYS A 128 -3.80 -16.30 23.57
C CYS A 128 -2.28 -16.29 23.37
N GLN A 129 -1.81 -16.54 22.15
CA GLN A 129 -0.42 -16.36 21.78
C GLN A 129 -0.31 -15.06 21.00
N PRO A 130 0.47 -14.08 21.50
CA PRO A 130 0.69 -12.85 20.74
C PRO A 130 1.44 -13.21 19.46
N VAL A 131 0.74 -13.12 18.33
CA VAL A 131 1.39 -13.12 17.02
C VAL A 131 2.12 -11.78 16.92
N GLU A 132 3.44 -11.83 16.74
CA GLU A 132 4.22 -10.63 16.48
C GLU A 132 3.58 -9.84 15.34
N ASN A 133 3.44 -8.54 15.54
CA ASN A 133 2.81 -7.70 14.54
C ASN A 133 3.82 -7.53 13.40
N ASP A 134 3.72 -8.38 12.37
CA ASP A 134 4.63 -8.39 11.21
C ASP A 134 4.64 -7.06 10.42
N ARG A 135 3.73 -6.13 10.75
CA ARG A 135 3.73 -4.77 10.18
C ARG A 135 4.88 -3.98 10.78
N ARG A 136 6.02 -4.00 10.10
CA ARG A 136 7.12 -3.06 10.35
C ARG A 136 6.59 -1.62 10.25
N SER A 137 6.77 -0.87 11.32
CA SER A 137 6.56 0.58 11.34
C SER A 137 7.92 1.27 11.22
N TYR A 138 7.95 2.40 10.52
CA TYR A 138 9.17 3.17 10.27
C TYR A 138 8.99 4.57 10.84
N PRO A 139 10.03 5.17 11.48
CA PRO A 139 9.95 6.53 11.97
C PRO A 139 9.65 7.52 10.82
N THR A 140 8.75 8.47 11.06
CA THR A 140 8.32 9.47 10.06
C THR A 140 9.49 10.28 9.51
N CYS A 141 10.45 10.67 10.36
CA CYS A 141 11.66 11.39 9.94
C CYS A 141 12.54 10.55 8.99
N THR A 142 12.62 9.23 9.19
CA THR A 142 13.31 8.33 8.24
C THR A 142 12.62 8.28 6.89
N ILE A 143 11.29 8.35 6.86
CA ILE A 143 10.53 8.33 5.60
C ILE A 143 10.64 9.68 4.86
N ARG A 144 10.57 10.81 5.59
CA ARG A 144 10.55 12.17 5.02
C ARG A 144 11.92 12.72 4.67
N ASN A 145 12.93 12.46 5.50
CA ASN A 145 14.24 13.13 5.42
C ASN A 145 15.40 12.20 5.07
N THR A 146 15.45 11.00 5.66
CA THR A 146 16.65 10.14 5.59
C THR A 146 16.35 8.67 5.24
N PRO A 147 15.67 8.40 4.11
CA PRO A 147 15.36 7.04 3.67
C PRO A 147 16.64 6.27 3.34
N SER A 148 16.96 5.28 4.18
CA SER A 148 18.16 4.43 4.02
C SER A 148 17.93 3.07 3.34
N GLU A 149 16.68 2.65 3.12
CA GLU A 149 16.34 1.35 2.54
C GLU A 149 15.28 1.48 1.43
N PRO A 150 15.25 0.55 0.45
CA PRO A 150 14.21 0.52 -0.57
C PRO A 150 12.79 0.56 -0.01
N ILE A 151 12.55 -0.10 1.12
CA ILE A 151 11.23 -0.15 1.75
C ILE A 151 10.77 1.23 2.26
N HIS A 152 11.69 2.10 2.69
CA HIS A 152 11.35 3.48 3.10
C HIS A 152 10.78 4.27 1.92
N CYS A 153 11.38 4.10 0.73
CA CYS A 153 10.88 4.73 -0.49
C CYS A 153 9.51 4.17 -0.92
N VAL A 154 9.24 2.87 -0.71
CA VAL A 154 7.90 2.27 -0.93
C VAL A 154 6.87 2.89 0.03
N VAL A 155 7.22 3.06 1.30
CA VAL A 155 6.32 3.65 2.30
C VAL A 155 6.02 5.12 1.96
N TRP A 156 7.05 5.91 1.65
CA TRP A 156 6.90 7.30 1.19
C TRP A 156 5.98 7.40 -0.03
N ALA A 157 6.13 6.49 -0.99
CA ALA A 157 5.28 6.43 -2.18
C ALA A 157 3.81 6.16 -1.87
N LYS A 158 3.53 5.32 -0.86
CA LYS A 158 2.17 5.04 -0.40
C LYS A 158 1.54 6.26 0.26
N PHE A 159 2.30 6.97 1.09
CA PHE A 159 1.86 8.21 1.70
C PHE A 159 1.58 9.27 0.63
N LEU A 160 2.45 9.41 -0.36
CA LEU A 160 2.23 10.30 -1.49
C LEU A 160 0.95 9.95 -2.26
N PHE A 161 0.70 8.66 -2.49
CA PHE A 161 -0.53 8.23 -3.15
C PHE A 161 -1.77 8.68 -2.36
N ASN A 162 -1.77 8.47 -1.05
CA ASN A 162 -2.89 8.86 -0.19
C ASN A 162 -3.09 10.38 -0.15
N GLN A 163 -2.00 11.16 -0.11
CA GLN A 163 -2.08 12.62 -0.20
C GLN A 163 -2.63 13.13 -1.54
N LEU A 164 -2.28 12.47 -2.64
CA LEU A 164 -2.68 12.92 -3.97
C LEU A 164 -4.06 12.42 -4.40
N PHE A 165 -4.41 11.18 -4.07
CA PHE A 165 -5.58 10.50 -4.66
C PHE A 165 -6.45 9.76 -3.62
N GLY A 166 -5.95 9.56 -2.40
CA GLY A 166 -6.64 8.82 -1.35
C GLY A 166 -7.21 9.74 -0.28
N ILE A 167 -7.37 9.16 0.91
CA ILE A 167 -7.68 9.88 2.15
C ILE A 167 -6.39 9.89 2.95
N PRO A 168 -5.67 11.02 3.05
CA PRO A 168 -4.44 11.07 3.83
C PRO A 168 -4.77 11.00 5.33
N ASP A 169 -3.94 10.28 6.06
CA ASP A 169 -3.83 10.51 7.50
C ASP A 169 -2.93 11.73 7.72
N ILE A 170 -3.51 12.86 8.11
CA ILE A 170 -2.85 14.17 8.12
C ILE A 170 -1.69 14.20 9.13
N GLU A 171 -1.74 13.37 10.17
CA GLU A 171 -0.73 13.32 11.24
C GLU A 171 0.44 12.38 10.90
N ASP A 172 0.18 11.27 10.20
CA ASP A 172 1.17 10.19 10.03
C ASP A 172 1.68 10.00 8.58
N GLU A 173 1.04 10.61 7.58
CA GLU A 173 1.36 10.40 6.16
C GLU A 173 1.89 11.66 5.45
N ASP A 174 2.48 12.64 6.16
CA ASP A 174 3.19 13.73 5.47
C ASP A 174 4.47 13.23 4.77
N ILE A 175 4.68 13.70 3.54
CA ILE A 175 5.80 13.33 2.66
C ILE A 175 6.79 14.48 2.44
N SER A 176 6.42 15.71 2.79
CA SER A 176 7.27 16.90 2.65
C SER A 176 8.47 16.81 3.61
N PRO A 177 9.64 17.41 3.33
CA PRO A 177 10.76 17.42 4.27
C PRO A 177 10.38 17.98 5.64
N ASP A 178 10.79 17.28 6.69
CA ASP A 178 10.50 17.62 8.08
C ASP A 178 11.56 18.57 8.64
N MET A 179 11.25 19.86 8.70
CA MET A 179 12.16 20.88 9.23
C MET A 179 12.35 20.79 10.75
N GLU A 180 11.44 20.10 11.46
CA GLU A 180 11.44 19.95 12.92
C GLU A 180 12.15 18.67 13.39
N ASP A 181 12.83 17.96 12.47
CA ASP A 181 13.61 16.77 12.78
C ASP A 181 14.65 17.08 13.88
N PRO A 182 14.68 16.32 15.00
CA PRO A 182 15.63 16.56 16.08
C PRO A 182 17.10 16.36 15.66
N GLU A 183 17.36 15.59 14.61
CA GLU A 183 18.71 15.48 14.03
C GLU A 183 19.10 16.71 13.21
N ASN A 184 18.11 17.51 12.77
CA ASN A 184 18.33 18.81 12.14
C ASN A 184 18.61 19.89 13.21
N THR A 185 19.78 19.81 13.86
CA THR A 185 20.19 20.84 14.83
C THR A 185 20.40 22.18 14.12
N ALA A 186 19.48 23.12 14.35
CA ALA A 186 19.45 24.46 13.76
C ALA A 186 20.58 25.38 14.27
N SER A 187 21.85 25.03 14.01
CA SER A 187 23.01 25.85 14.39
C SER A 187 23.89 26.29 13.22
N GLN A 188 23.48 26.05 11.96
CA GLN A 188 24.11 26.66 10.77
C GLN A 188 23.09 26.99 9.67
N ILE A 189 22.02 27.68 10.01
CA ILE A 189 21.24 28.39 8.99
C ILE A 189 22.04 29.65 8.65
N ASP A 190 22.79 29.63 7.55
CA ASP A 190 23.17 30.88 6.88
C ASP A 190 21.86 31.55 6.44
N SER A 191 21.41 32.54 7.20
CA SER A 191 20.18 33.33 6.99
C SER A 191 20.21 34.18 5.71
N VAL A 192 20.97 33.78 4.69
CA VAL A 192 21.20 34.55 3.46
C VAL A 192 20.74 33.70 2.28
N ASN A 193 19.42 33.49 2.14
CA ASN A 193 18.66 33.64 0.87
C ASN A 193 17.31 32.88 0.77
N LEU A 194 16.89 32.02 1.71
CA LEU A 194 15.66 31.23 1.51
C LEU A 194 14.33 31.89 1.93
N GLU A 195 14.35 32.99 2.69
CA GLU A 195 13.11 33.66 3.14
C GLU A 195 12.28 34.29 2.01
N LYS A 196 12.77 34.31 0.76
CA LYS A 196 12.01 34.84 -0.39
C LYS A 196 11.21 33.79 -1.17
N GLN A 197 11.29 32.49 -0.86
CA GLN A 197 10.59 31.47 -1.65
C GLN A 197 9.61 30.56 -0.90
N VAL A 198 9.63 30.50 0.43
CA VAL A 198 8.68 29.66 1.18
C VAL A 198 7.71 30.53 1.96
N LYS A 199 6.49 30.69 1.43
CA LYS A 199 5.40 31.35 2.18
C LYS A 199 4.95 30.41 3.31
N PRO A 200 5.00 30.84 4.59
CA PRO A 200 4.77 30.00 5.77
C PRO A 200 3.31 29.55 5.96
N ASN A 201 2.37 29.97 5.11
CA ASN A 201 0.94 29.64 5.23
C ASN A 201 0.46 28.49 4.32
N SER A 202 1.37 27.76 3.63
CA SER A 202 0.96 26.74 2.65
C SER A 202 0.97 25.29 3.15
N SER A 203 1.54 25.00 4.32
CA SER A 203 1.69 23.61 4.84
C SER A 203 0.35 22.91 5.09
N ASN A 204 -0.70 23.65 5.45
CA ASN A 204 -2.04 23.10 5.70
C ASN A 204 -2.87 22.89 4.41
N LEU A 205 -2.34 23.22 3.24
CA LEU A 205 -3.03 23.00 1.97
C LEU A 205 -2.73 21.61 1.41
N PRO A 206 -3.72 20.93 0.79
CA PRO A 206 -3.49 19.69 0.06
C PRO A 206 -2.37 19.85 -0.97
N LEU A 207 -1.60 18.78 -1.18
CA LEU A 207 -0.41 18.81 -2.04
C LEU A 207 -0.70 19.34 -3.45
N TRP A 208 -1.85 19.00 -4.05
CA TRP A 208 -2.24 19.56 -5.35
C TRP A 208 -2.41 21.07 -5.36
N GLU A 209 -2.93 21.66 -4.29
CA GLU A 209 -3.10 23.12 -4.18
C GLU A 209 -1.74 23.80 -4.00
N ARG A 210 -0.84 23.21 -3.20
CA ARG A 210 0.55 23.67 -3.11
C ARG A 210 1.24 23.68 -4.48
N VAL A 211 1.08 22.60 -5.25
CA VAL A 211 1.67 22.49 -6.61
C VAL A 211 1.07 23.50 -7.58
N LYS A 212 -0.24 23.78 -7.51
CA LYS A 212 -0.89 24.79 -8.37
C LYS A 212 -0.30 26.19 -8.16
N LEU A 213 0.06 26.54 -6.93
CA LEU A 213 0.61 27.86 -6.59
C LEU A 213 2.00 28.09 -7.19
N ASP A 214 2.81 27.04 -7.25
CA ASP A 214 4.21 27.10 -7.72
C ASP A 214 4.36 26.78 -9.22
N LYS A 215 3.26 26.42 -9.89
CA LYS A 215 3.24 25.97 -11.27
C LYS A 215 3.51 27.12 -12.26
N LEU A 216 4.43 26.90 -13.20
CA LEU A 216 4.62 27.76 -14.36
C LEU A 216 3.48 27.58 -15.39
N ALA A 217 3.06 28.67 -16.03
CA ALA A 217 1.93 28.67 -16.99
C ALA A 217 2.13 27.70 -18.17
N SER A 218 3.38 27.45 -18.57
CA SER A 218 3.75 26.56 -19.69
C SER A 218 3.78 25.07 -19.34
N GLN A 219 3.75 24.70 -18.05
CA GLN A 219 3.91 23.32 -17.62
C GLN A 219 2.56 22.61 -17.46
N SER A 220 2.55 21.28 -17.52
CA SER A 220 1.43 20.49 -16.98
C SER A 220 1.45 20.47 -15.45
N ILE A 221 0.33 20.12 -14.80
CA ILE A 221 0.31 20.03 -13.33
C ILE A 221 1.13 18.83 -12.83
N GLU A 222 1.21 17.77 -13.63
CA GLU A 222 2.01 16.59 -13.34
C GLU A 222 3.51 16.88 -13.43
N GLU A 223 3.93 17.72 -14.38
CA GLU A 223 5.31 18.24 -14.45
C GLU A 223 5.66 19.08 -13.21
N ALA A 224 4.78 19.99 -12.82
CA ALA A 224 4.98 20.82 -11.64
C ALA A 224 5.06 19.98 -10.36
N LEU A 225 4.25 18.91 -10.25
CA LEU A 225 4.33 17.95 -9.16
C LEU A 225 5.68 17.23 -9.14
N ALA A 226 6.14 16.71 -10.29
CA ALA A 226 7.43 16.05 -10.39
C ALA A 226 8.59 16.97 -9.98
N TRP A 227 8.58 18.22 -10.46
CA TRP A 227 9.57 19.22 -10.09
C TRP A 227 9.54 19.54 -8.60
N ARG A 228 8.34 19.74 -8.03
CA ARG A 228 8.19 20.01 -6.60
C ARG A 228 8.82 18.88 -5.75
N LEU A 229 8.45 17.64 -6.03
CA LEU A 229 8.87 16.48 -5.23
C LEU A 229 10.36 16.16 -5.37
N PHE A 230 10.90 16.18 -6.60
CA PHE A 230 12.25 15.68 -6.87
C PHE A 230 13.31 16.78 -7.04
N HIS A 231 12.90 18.04 -7.15
CA HIS A 231 13.82 19.18 -7.20
C HIS A 231 13.65 20.08 -5.99
N THR A 232 12.49 20.71 -5.82
CA THR A 232 12.29 21.74 -4.78
C THR A 232 12.38 21.16 -3.36
N ASP A 233 11.72 20.05 -3.10
CA ASP A 233 11.74 19.41 -1.78
C ASP A 233 13.14 18.80 -1.52
N VAL A 234 13.81 18.25 -2.54
CA VAL A 234 15.19 17.77 -2.42
C VAL A 234 16.15 18.92 -2.10
N LEU A 235 16.04 20.08 -2.76
CA LEU A 235 16.83 21.26 -2.41
C LEU A 235 16.60 21.70 -0.97
N THR A 236 15.34 21.73 -0.53
CA THR A 236 14.99 22.04 0.87
C THR A 236 15.68 21.07 1.82
N LEU A 237 15.63 19.79 1.52
CA LEU A 237 16.27 18.76 2.33
C LEU A 237 17.81 18.85 2.34
N THR A 238 18.44 19.13 1.19
CA THR A 238 19.89 19.35 1.12
C THR A 238 20.36 20.58 1.90
N SER A 239 19.46 21.53 2.18
CA SER A 239 19.77 22.68 3.01
C SER A 239 19.89 22.34 4.51
N MET A 240 19.33 21.21 4.95
CA MET A 240 19.46 20.68 6.32
C MET A 240 20.85 20.03 6.51
N ARG A 241 21.91 20.84 6.51
CA ARG A 241 23.32 20.36 6.46
C ARG A 241 23.67 19.34 7.55
N SER A 242 23.13 19.50 8.75
CA SER A 242 23.35 18.60 9.90
C SER A 242 22.91 17.15 9.66
N LEU A 243 22.00 16.90 8.71
CA LEU A 243 21.61 15.55 8.33
C LEU A 243 22.66 14.84 7.47
N TRP A 244 23.57 15.59 6.83
CA TRP A 244 24.53 15.09 5.83
C TRP A 244 25.99 15.21 6.29
N GLU A 245 26.32 16.30 6.98
CA GLU A 245 27.69 16.55 7.44
C GLU A 245 28.10 15.56 8.55
N ASN A 246 29.33 15.06 8.46
CA ASN A 246 29.88 14.09 9.43
C ASN A 246 29.07 12.79 9.58
N ARG A 247 28.26 12.43 8.57
CA ARG A 247 27.46 11.20 8.49
C ARG A 247 27.87 10.36 7.27
N PRO A 248 29.02 9.65 7.30
CA PRO A 248 29.52 8.90 6.14
C PRO A 248 28.60 7.76 5.68
N GLU A 249 27.68 7.32 6.53
CA GLU A 249 26.65 6.33 6.22
C GLU A 249 25.50 6.89 5.37
N ARG A 250 25.44 8.22 5.20
CA ARG A 250 24.39 8.92 4.43
C ARG A 250 25.00 9.54 3.18
N LYS A 251 24.31 9.37 2.05
CA LYS A 251 24.60 10.13 0.84
C LYS A 251 23.56 11.24 0.71
N GLN A 252 24.05 12.46 0.53
CA GLN A 252 23.20 13.62 0.27
C GLN A 252 22.44 13.42 -1.06
N PRO A 253 21.12 13.73 -1.09
CA PRO A 253 20.32 13.52 -2.28
C PRO A 253 20.62 14.55 -3.38
N ASP A 254 20.68 14.08 -4.62
CA ASP A 254 20.85 14.93 -5.81
C ASP A 254 19.47 15.43 -6.32
N PRO A 255 19.26 16.76 -6.48
CA PRO A 255 18.01 17.30 -7.00
C PRO A 255 17.87 17.06 -8.51
N LEU A 256 16.64 16.80 -8.96
CA LEU A 256 16.30 16.58 -10.38
C LEU A 256 16.64 17.81 -11.23
N ASP A 257 17.33 17.66 -12.35
CA ASP A 257 17.62 18.77 -13.26
C ASP A 257 16.57 18.95 -14.37
N HIS A 258 16.61 20.11 -15.03
CA HIS A 258 15.66 20.45 -16.10
C HIS A 258 15.81 19.59 -17.36
N GLU A 259 17.03 19.15 -17.70
CA GLU A 259 17.28 18.36 -18.91
C GLU A 259 16.69 16.96 -18.76
N THR A 260 16.89 16.34 -17.60
CA THR A 260 16.30 15.04 -17.24
C THR A 260 14.77 15.10 -17.25
N LEU A 261 14.17 16.16 -16.69
CA LEU A 261 12.71 16.32 -16.73
C LEU A 261 12.21 16.49 -18.17
N ALA A 262 12.89 17.31 -18.98
CA ALA A 262 12.51 17.53 -20.38
C ALA A 262 12.60 16.23 -21.20
N ALA A 263 13.67 15.45 -21.02
CA ALA A 263 13.84 14.16 -21.68
C ALA A 263 12.70 13.18 -21.32
N ALA A 264 12.30 13.13 -20.05
CA ALA A 264 11.25 12.24 -19.56
C ALA A 264 9.88 12.53 -20.19
N LEU A 265 9.59 13.78 -20.56
CA LEU A 265 8.32 14.14 -21.22
C LEU A 265 8.17 13.54 -22.63
N THR A 266 9.28 13.16 -23.25
CA THR A 266 9.33 12.55 -24.59
C THR A 266 9.63 11.06 -24.56
N ASP A 267 9.93 10.49 -23.39
CA ASP A 267 10.35 9.10 -23.24
C ASP A 267 9.13 8.15 -23.26
N PRO A 268 9.18 7.05 -24.05
CA PRO A 268 8.07 6.10 -24.16
C PRO A 268 7.87 5.20 -22.91
N GLY A 269 8.69 5.33 -21.87
CA GLY A 269 8.54 4.62 -20.61
C GLY A 269 8.69 3.11 -20.76
N LEU A 270 7.80 2.32 -20.14
CA LEU A 270 7.81 0.85 -20.22
C LEU A 270 7.55 0.29 -21.64
N ASP A 271 7.09 1.12 -22.57
CA ASP A 271 6.74 0.72 -23.93
C ASP A 271 7.90 0.93 -24.93
N CYS A 272 9.09 1.30 -24.43
CA CYS A 272 10.26 1.65 -25.23
C CYS A 272 11.05 0.47 -25.83
N VAL A 273 10.82 -0.77 -25.35
CA VAL A 273 11.71 -1.91 -25.65
C VAL A 273 11.13 -2.79 -26.76
N SER A 274 11.86 -2.92 -27.87
CA SER A 274 11.56 -3.89 -28.94
C SER A 274 11.74 -5.33 -28.44
N SER A 275 10.94 -6.26 -28.97
CA SER A 275 10.96 -7.69 -28.61
C SER A 275 12.31 -8.38 -28.77
N ASP A 276 13.21 -7.78 -29.54
CA ASP A 276 14.44 -8.42 -30.02
C ASP A 276 15.66 -8.15 -29.11
N THR A 277 15.47 -7.45 -27.99
CA THR A 277 16.53 -7.19 -27.00
C THR A 277 16.44 -8.13 -25.80
N THR A 278 17.53 -8.31 -25.06
CA THR A 278 17.59 -9.13 -23.83
C THR A 278 16.61 -8.65 -22.74
N GLU A 279 16.35 -7.34 -22.69
CA GLU A 279 15.29 -6.76 -21.82
C GLU A 279 13.89 -6.96 -22.43
N GLY A 280 13.76 -6.98 -23.76
CA GLY A 280 12.53 -7.31 -24.48
C GLY A 280 12.01 -8.71 -24.15
N ALA A 281 12.93 -9.66 -23.92
CA ALA A 281 12.62 -11.03 -23.52
C ALA A 281 12.13 -11.19 -22.05
N LYS A 282 12.38 -10.20 -21.19
CA LYS A 282 11.85 -10.21 -19.81
C LYS A 282 10.37 -9.82 -19.80
N LEU A 283 9.65 -10.27 -18.76
CA LEU A 283 8.30 -9.78 -18.48
C LEU A 283 8.33 -8.26 -18.38
N ARG A 284 7.31 -7.59 -18.92
CA ARG A 284 7.23 -6.11 -18.98
C ARG A 284 7.58 -5.45 -17.65
N ASP A 285 7.06 -5.97 -16.54
CA ASP A 285 7.26 -5.41 -15.19
C ASP A 285 8.62 -5.78 -14.55
N GLN A 286 9.39 -6.68 -15.15
CA GLN A 286 10.77 -7.03 -14.74
C GLN A 286 11.84 -6.24 -15.48
N ARG A 287 11.44 -5.44 -16.48
CA ARG A 287 12.36 -4.60 -17.26
C ARG A 287 12.90 -3.48 -16.38
N LYS A 288 14.20 -3.20 -16.52
CA LYS A 288 14.83 -2.06 -15.83
C LYS A 288 14.72 -0.81 -16.70
N LEU A 289 14.17 0.27 -16.15
CA LEU A 289 14.23 1.60 -16.77
C LEU A 289 15.33 2.43 -16.10
N ASN A 290 15.84 3.43 -16.83
CA ASN A 290 16.68 4.48 -16.27
C ASN A 290 15.81 5.57 -15.62
N LEU A 291 16.44 6.57 -14.99
CA LEU A 291 15.76 7.68 -14.31
C LEU A 291 14.72 8.38 -15.21
N ILE A 292 15.06 8.61 -16.48
CA ILE A 292 14.22 9.29 -17.47
C ILE A 292 12.94 8.48 -17.75
N GLY A 293 13.08 7.20 -18.08
CA GLY A 293 11.93 6.34 -18.37
C GLY A 293 11.06 6.11 -17.14
N TRP A 294 11.66 6.09 -15.96
CA TRP A 294 10.91 6.10 -14.71
C TRP A 294 10.11 7.41 -14.57
N LEU A 295 10.75 8.57 -14.62
CA LEU A 295 10.06 9.86 -14.50
C LEU A 295 8.89 10.01 -15.50
N SER A 296 9.04 9.50 -16.72
CA SER A 296 7.95 9.44 -17.73
C SER A 296 6.73 8.65 -17.22
N VAL A 297 6.96 7.46 -16.68
CA VAL A 297 5.90 6.57 -16.17
C VAL A 297 5.22 7.18 -14.93
N PHE A 298 5.96 7.89 -14.06
CA PHE A 298 5.38 8.64 -12.95
C PHE A 298 4.39 9.70 -13.45
N ILE A 299 4.82 10.56 -14.39
CA ILE A 299 3.99 11.62 -14.97
C ILE A 299 2.74 11.03 -15.64
N ALA A 300 2.91 9.95 -16.43
CA ALA A 300 1.80 9.27 -17.08
C ALA A 300 0.81 8.65 -16.07
N SER A 301 1.31 8.05 -14.98
CA SER A 301 0.49 7.45 -13.92
C SER A 301 -0.30 8.51 -13.17
N CYS A 302 0.33 9.62 -12.79
CA CYS A 302 -0.34 10.77 -12.18
C CYS A 302 -1.48 11.29 -13.07
N ARG A 303 -1.22 11.44 -14.37
CA ARG A 303 -2.22 11.89 -15.35
C ARG A 303 -3.40 10.92 -15.46
N ALA A 304 -3.15 9.61 -15.46
CA ALA A 304 -4.18 8.59 -15.53
C ALA A 304 -5.03 8.53 -14.23
N LEU A 305 -4.40 8.59 -13.06
CA LEU A 305 -5.08 8.61 -11.77
C LEU A 305 -5.93 9.87 -11.61
N ARG A 306 -5.40 11.03 -12.00
CA ARG A 306 -6.11 12.32 -11.99
C ARG A 306 -7.37 12.30 -12.85
N LYS A 307 -7.30 11.70 -14.04
CA LYS A 307 -8.48 11.48 -14.88
C LYS A 307 -9.51 10.57 -14.21
N ARG A 308 -9.06 9.54 -13.48
CA ARG A 308 -9.93 8.58 -12.79
C ARG A 308 -10.61 9.18 -11.56
N THR A 309 -9.95 10.07 -10.83
CA THR A 309 -10.53 10.78 -9.67
C THR A 309 -11.46 11.93 -10.08
N GLY A 310 -11.55 12.26 -11.38
CA GLY A 310 -12.32 13.40 -11.87
C GLY A 310 -11.67 14.75 -11.55
N PHE A 311 -10.38 14.77 -11.20
CA PHE A 311 -9.68 16.00 -10.88
C PHE A 311 -9.53 16.87 -12.14
N SER A 312 -10.08 18.08 -12.08
CA SER A 312 -9.88 19.14 -13.07
C SER A 312 -9.12 20.30 -12.43
N ASN A 313 -8.34 21.03 -13.24
CA ASN A 313 -7.54 22.17 -12.75
C ASN A 313 -8.42 23.26 -12.10
N ASP A 314 -9.69 23.36 -12.52
CA ASP A 314 -10.60 24.45 -12.15
C ASP A 314 -11.54 24.11 -10.97
N GLN A 315 -11.42 22.92 -10.38
CA GLN A 315 -12.27 22.47 -9.27
C GLN A 315 -11.48 22.42 -7.94
N PRO A 316 -12.13 22.77 -6.81
CA PRO A 316 -11.51 22.73 -5.48
C PRO A 316 -11.33 21.29 -4.99
N SER A 317 -10.44 21.13 -4.01
CA SER A 317 -10.07 19.81 -3.51
C SER A 317 -11.11 18.99 -2.77
N SER A 318 -12.26 19.59 -2.50
CA SER A 318 -13.41 18.96 -1.89
C SER A 318 -14.32 18.21 -2.87
N ALA A 319 -14.13 18.37 -4.19
CA ALA A 319 -14.96 17.73 -5.22
C ALA A 319 -14.52 16.31 -5.60
N TYR A 320 -13.54 15.73 -4.91
CA TYR A 320 -12.85 14.51 -5.33
C TYR A 320 -13.51 13.22 -4.83
N SER A 321 -13.54 12.19 -5.69
CA SER A 321 -13.76 10.82 -5.25
C SER A 321 -12.44 10.20 -4.83
N ALA A 322 -12.18 10.13 -3.52
CA ALA A 322 -11.00 9.46 -3.00
C ALA A 322 -10.94 7.99 -3.47
N ILE A 323 -9.77 7.54 -3.89
CA ILE A 323 -9.53 6.18 -4.36
C ILE A 323 -8.70 5.44 -3.30
N SER A 324 -9.13 4.25 -2.93
CA SER A 324 -8.30 3.36 -2.13
C SER A 324 -7.22 2.73 -3.00
N TRP A 325 -6.01 2.63 -2.44
CA TRP A 325 -4.94 1.92 -3.12
C TRP A 325 -5.29 0.44 -3.30
N ASP A 326 -5.07 -0.08 -4.50
CA ASP A 326 -5.23 -1.49 -4.83
C ASP A 326 -4.00 -2.00 -5.59
N LYS A 327 -3.37 -3.06 -5.09
CA LYS A 327 -2.20 -3.71 -5.69
C LYS A 327 -2.47 -4.34 -7.05
N VAL A 328 -3.74 -4.62 -7.37
CA VAL A 328 -4.16 -5.29 -8.59
C VAL A 328 -4.43 -4.29 -9.72
N CYS A 329 -4.64 -3.01 -9.39
CA CYS A 329 -4.77 -1.99 -10.41
C CYS A 329 -3.40 -1.59 -10.94
N HIS A 330 -3.14 -1.90 -12.21
CA HIS A 330 -1.86 -1.60 -12.87
C HIS A 330 -1.43 -0.14 -12.70
N ILE A 331 -2.35 0.82 -12.73
CA ILE A 331 -2.04 2.26 -12.63
C ILE A 331 -1.53 2.64 -11.21
N THR A 332 -2.15 2.12 -10.15
CA THR A 332 -1.73 2.35 -8.76
C THR A 332 -0.49 1.54 -8.39
N GLN A 333 -0.29 0.40 -9.05
CA GLN A 333 0.91 -0.43 -8.91
C GLN A 333 2.13 0.25 -9.55
N PHE A 334 1.99 0.80 -10.76
CA PHE A 334 3.08 1.55 -11.40
C PHE A 334 3.50 2.73 -10.52
N PHE A 335 2.56 3.52 -10.02
CA PHE A 335 2.83 4.66 -9.12
C PHE A 335 3.71 4.32 -7.90
N LEU A 336 3.64 3.11 -7.33
CA LEU A 336 4.49 2.69 -6.21
C LEU A 336 5.82 2.05 -6.63
N ILE A 337 5.81 1.24 -7.69
CA ILE A 337 7.05 0.69 -8.28
C ILE A 337 7.98 1.84 -8.71
N MET A 338 7.37 2.93 -9.20
CA MET A 338 8.02 4.16 -9.62
C MET A 338 8.92 4.81 -8.58
N LEU A 339 8.37 5.01 -7.39
CA LEU A 339 8.98 5.84 -6.35
C LEU A 339 9.96 5.04 -5.49
N SER A 340 9.70 3.74 -5.39
CA SER A 340 10.50 2.82 -4.58
C SER A 340 11.80 2.36 -5.22
N ARG A 341 11.87 2.26 -6.56
CA ARG A 341 13.04 1.72 -7.26
C ARG A 341 14.00 2.76 -7.83
N SER A 342 13.59 4.03 -7.93
CA SER A 342 14.32 4.93 -8.84
C SER A 342 14.39 6.41 -8.45
N LEU A 343 13.31 7.11 -8.10
CA LEU A 343 13.45 8.58 -8.01
C LEU A 343 14.10 9.02 -6.68
N MET A 344 13.57 8.56 -5.55
CA MET A 344 14.24 8.73 -4.25
C MET A 344 15.49 7.86 -4.16
N GLN A 345 15.46 6.64 -4.72
CA GLN A 345 16.66 5.82 -4.73
C GLN A 345 17.80 6.43 -5.54
N TYR A 346 17.59 7.04 -6.71
CA TYR A 346 18.71 7.65 -7.45
C TYR A 346 19.25 8.89 -6.76
N SER A 347 18.38 9.71 -6.14
CA SER A 347 18.83 10.86 -5.35
C SER A 347 19.70 10.39 -4.17
N TYR A 348 19.25 9.42 -3.37
CA TYR A 348 19.95 8.98 -2.14
C TYR A 348 20.97 7.85 -2.34
N PHE A 349 20.85 7.06 -3.39
CA PHE A 349 21.67 5.90 -3.72
C PHE A 349 22.05 6.03 -5.18
N TYR A 350 23.27 6.50 -5.44
CA TYR A 350 23.85 6.32 -6.77
C TYR A 350 23.96 4.80 -6.99
N LEU A 351 22.95 4.17 -7.59
CA LEU A 351 22.98 2.76 -7.92
C LEU A 351 23.95 2.60 -9.10
N GLN A 352 25.25 2.57 -8.79
CA GLN A 352 26.13 1.66 -9.49
C GLN A 352 25.49 0.28 -9.40
N GLU A 353 24.95 -0.18 -10.52
CA GLU A 353 24.76 -1.58 -10.88
C GLU A 353 24.60 -2.57 -9.71
N LEU A 354 23.50 -2.48 -8.95
CA LEU A 354 23.08 -3.65 -8.18
C LEU A 354 22.37 -4.61 -9.14
N SER A 355 23.19 -5.47 -9.75
CA SER A 355 22.77 -6.80 -10.18
C SER A 355 22.30 -7.57 -8.95
N ILE A 356 21.01 -7.48 -8.65
CA ILE A 356 20.37 -8.46 -7.76
C ILE A 356 20.05 -9.67 -8.66
N SER A 357 20.89 -10.70 -8.52
CA SER A 357 20.71 -12.05 -9.08
C SER A 357 19.49 -12.75 -8.53
#